data_AF-A0A960SW72-F1
#
_entry.id   AF-A0A960SW72-F1
#
_cell.length_a   1.000
_cell.length_b   1.000
_cell.length_c   1.000
_cell.angle_alpha   90.00
_cell.angle_beta   90.00
_cell.angle_gamma   90.00
#
_symmetry.space_group_name_H-M   'P 1'
#
loop_
_entity.id
_entity.type
_entity.pdbx_description
1 polymer ?
#
loop_
_entity_poly.entity_id
_entity_poly.type
_entity_poly.pdbx_seq_one_letter_code
_entity_poly.pdbx_strand_id
1 'polypeptide(L)'
;IEVNQNSTNNRQVSREKNLIVWTADAVGSRDKYVALFNARSRGENLDFANADYASPVISGRGQSQEINVSVKGGKRLALFVRDGGDGFENDHAVWVEPTLHDAKGEMKLTDMTWIHADSGWGAPRINRTCEDQPLEVDGKPVEGIGTHSQSMIVFDLPEGCETFTTEGVVTRDGSVVFGVLVVRDAEDTADETEVKFDFSDIGIRGRAKVRDLWKRKDLGTFEASFGRTIPMHGAALLRISPLR
;
A
#
# COMPACT_ATOMS: atom_id res chain seq x y z
N ILE A 1 7.80 18.25 -20.62
CA ILE A 1 8.88 18.81 -19.77
C ILE A 1 10.20 18.35 -20.36
N GLU A 2 11.20 19.24 -20.46
CA GLU A 2 12.51 19.00 -21.10
C GLU A 2 13.24 17.75 -20.58
N VAL A 3 13.06 17.43 -19.28
CA VAL A 3 13.60 16.21 -18.65
C VAL A 3 13.21 14.90 -19.37
N ASN A 4 12.00 14.82 -19.94
CA ASN A 4 11.51 13.61 -20.61
C ASN A 4 12.05 13.45 -22.04
N GLN A 5 12.78 14.43 -22.55
CA GLN A 5 13.18 14.48 -23.96
C GLN A 5 14.69 14.62 -24.13
N ASN A 6 15.39 15.30 -23.22
CA ASN A 6 16.80 15.68 -23.38
C ASN A 6 17.64 15.52 -22.10
N SER A 7 17.34 14.56 -21.22
CA SER A 7 18.17 14.29 -20.03
C SER A 7 19.12 13.12 -20.23
N THR A 8 20.25 13.14 -19.52
CA THR A 8 21.24 12.05 -19.54
C THR A 8 21.62 11.62 -18.12
N ASN A 9 22.35 10.51 -17.96
CA ASN A 9 22.81 10.01 -16.66
C ASN A 9 21.68 9.83 -15.62
N ASN A 10 20.53 9.32 -16.08
CA ASN A 10 19.38 9.03 -15.23
C ASN A 10 19.71 7.89 -14.27
N ARG A 11 19.59 8.14 -12.96
CA ARG A 11 19.83 7.11 -11.95
C ARG A 11 19.07 7.37 -10.66
N GLN A 12 18.79 6.30 -9.93
CA GLN A 12 18.38 6.40 -8.54
C GLN A 12 19.55 6.92 -7.70
N VAL A 13 19.27 7.84 -6.80
CA VAL A 13 20.21 8.37 -5.82
C VAL A 13 20.05 7.60 -4.51
N SER A 14 18.82 7.49 -4.01
CA SER A 14 18.50 6.77 -2.78
C SER A 14 17.11 6.15 -2.84
N ARG A 15 16.93 5.09 -2.04
CA ARG A 15 15.63 4.50 -1.72
C ARG A 15 15.67 4.01 -0.29
N GLU A 16 14.92 4.65 0.59
CA GLU A 16 14.82 4.27 2.00
C GLU A 16 13.35 4.32 2.42
N LYS A 17 12.81 3.22 2.96
CA LYS A 17 11.39 3.11 3.33
C LYS A 17 10.44 3.64 2.24
N ASN A 18 10.71 3.32 0.96
CA ASN A 18 9.97 3.81 -0.22
C ASN A 18 9.91 5.34 -0.41
N LEU A 19 10.81 6.08 0.24
CA LEU A 19 11.17 7.44 -0.15
C LEU A 19 12.29 7.35 -1.17
N ILE A 20 12.03 7.85 -2.38
CA ILE A 20 12.90 7.64 -3.53
C ILE A 20 13.37 8.99 -4.07
N VAL A 21 14.68 9.08 -4.32
CA VAL A 21 15.30 10.21 -5.00
C VAL A 21 15.90 9.71 -6.31
N TRP A 22 15.54 10.37 -7.42
CA TRP A 22 16.13 10.14 -8.73
C TRP A 22 16.77 11.42 -9.25
N THR A 23 17.86 11.29 -10.01
CA THR A 23 18.52 12.42 -10.64
C THR A 23 18.82 12.17 -12.11
N ALA A 24 18.92 13.27 -12.87
CA ALA A 24 19.36 13.28 -14.25
C ALA A 24 20.11 14.59 -14.54
N ASP A 25 20.97 14.55 -15.56
CA ASP A 25 21.75 15.69 -16.00
C ASP A 25 20.97 16.52 -17.03
N ALA A 26 20.92 17.83 -16.84
CA ALA A 26 20.34 18.75 -17.83
C ALA A 26 21.35 19.02 -18.95
N VAL A 27 21.01 18.63 -20.18
CA VAL A 27 21.89 18.80 -21.34
C VAL A 27 22.23 20.29 -21.54
N GLY A 28 23.50 20.57 -21.80
CA GLY A 28 24.01 21.93 -22.04
C GLY A 28 24.13 22.80 -20.78
N SER A 29 23.93 22.25 -19.58
CA SER A 29 24.04 22.97 -18.32
C SER A 29 24.78 22.16 -17.24
N ARG A 30 25.19 22.81 -16.15
CA ARG A 30 25.61 22.16 -14.90
C ARG A 30 24.43 21.80 -14.00
N ASP A 31 23.22 22.15 -14.41
CA ASP A 31 22.03 21.87 -13.64
C ASP A 31 21.73 20.38 -13.58
N LYS A 32 21.08 19.97 -12.51
CA LYS A 32 20.52 18.63 -12.34
C LYS A 32 19.01 18.70 -12.29
N TYR A 33 18.35 17.71 -12.86
CA TYR A 33 16.96 17.41 -12.53
C TYR A 33 16.93 16.44 -11.36
N VAL A 34 16.02 16.67 -10.41
CA VAL A 34 15.79 15.76 -9.28
C VAL A 34 14.30 15.49 -9.17
N ALA A 35 13.95 14.21 -9.14
CA ALA A 35 12.61 13.75 -8.84
C ALA A 35 12.58 13.12 -7.45
N LEU A 36 11.60 13.54 -6.65
CA LEU A 36 11.37 13.04 -5.30
C LEU A 36 10.03 12.30 -5.30
N PHE A 37 10.00 11.11 -4.70
CA PHE A 37 8.80 10.30 -4.60
C PHE A 37 8.61 9.85 -3.16
N ASN A 38 7.42 10.08 -2.62
CA ASN A 38 6.95 9.37 -1.44
C ASN A 38 6.08 8.21 -1.95
N ALA A 39 6.74 7.10 -2.30
CA ALA A 39 6.08 5.91 -2.82
C ALA A 39 5.59 4.98 -1.70
N ARG A 40 5.49 5.49 -0.46
CA ARG A 40 4.98 4.72 0.67
C ARG A 40 3.49 4.42 0.49
N SER A 41 3.06 3.30 1.07
CA SER A 41 1.65 2.92 1.15
C SER A 41 1.31 2.43 2.56
N ARG A 42 0.08 2.68 3.03
CA ARG A 42 -0.45 2.18 4.32
C ARG A 42 -0.71 0.67 4.22
N GLY A 43 0.35 -0.13 4.16
CA GLY A 43 0.33 -1.58 3.92
C GLY A 43 1.69 -2.13 3.47
N GLU A 44 2.66 -1.26 3.20
CA GLU A 44 4.02 -1.69 2.90
C GLU A 44 4.74 -2.21 4.15
N ASN A 45 5.54 -3.26 3.96
CA ASN A 45 6.28 -4.03 4.98
C ASN A 45 5.43 -4.95 5.86
N LEU A 46 4.23 -5.36 5.41
CA LEU A 46 3.53 -6.48 6.02
C LEU A 46 4.23 -7.78 5.63
N ASP A 47 4.92 -8.40 6.59
CA ASP A 47 5.49 -9.73 6.43
C ASP A 47 4.45 -10.78 6.83
N PHE A 48 3.79 -11.36 5.82
CA PHE A 48 2.78 -12.38 6.02
C PHE A 48 3.33 -13.70 6.60
N ALA A 49 4.65 -13.88 6.67
CA ALA A 49 5.23 -14.98 7.44
C ALA A 49 4.95 -14.84 8.96
N ASN A 50 4.65 -13.63 9.43
CA ASN A 50 4.32 -13.32 10.83
C ASN A 50 2.81 -13.12 11.05
N ALA A 51 1.96 -13.64 10.15
CA ALA A 51 0.52 -13.54 10.31
C ALA A 51 0.07 -14.16 11.64
N ASP A 52 -0.86 -13.49 12.33
CA ASP A 52 -1.50 -14.01 13.55
C ASP A 52 -2.37 -15.24 13.23
N TYR A 53 -2.81 -15.38 11.98
CA TYR A 53 -3.50 -16.55 11.48
C TYR A 53 -3.22 -16.80 9.99
N ALA A 54 -3.10 -18.08 9.63
CA ALA A 54 -3.18 -18.56 8.27
C ALA A 54 -3.99 -19.86 8.26
N SER A 55 -4.97 -19.97 7.36
CA SER A 55 -5.72 -21.21 7.16
C SER A 55 -4.82 -22.31 6.56
N PRO A 56 -5.23 -23.58 6.61
CA PRO A 56 -4.80 -24.57 5.64
C PRO A 56 -5.10 -24.10 4.21
N VAL A 57 -4.54 -24.79 3.21
CA VAL A 57 -5.00 -24.63 1.83
C VAL A 57 -6.45 -25.09 1.73
N ILE A 58 -7.32 -24.21 1.25
CA ILE A 58 -8.74 -24.46 1.01
C ILE A 58 -8.93 -24.50 -0.51
N SER A 59 -9.49 -25.59 -1.02
CA SER A 59 -9.66 -25.78 -2.46
C SER A 59 -11.06 -26.22 -2.81
N GLY A 60 -11.63 -25.62 -3.85
CA GLY A 60 -12.92 -25.99 -4.39
C GLY A 60 -14.08 -25.09 -3.94
N ARG A 61 -15.07 -24.97 -4.82
CA ARG A 61 -16.23 -24.10 -4.64
C ARG A 61 -17.02 -24.45 -3.38
N GLY A 62 -17.37 -23.41 -2.62
CA GLY A 62 -18.14 -23.50 -1.39
C GLY A 62 -17.34 -24.02 -0.19
N GLN A 63 -16.07 -24.40 -0.37
CA GLN A 63 -15.23 -24.74 0.77
C GLN A 63 -14.91 -23.48 1.58
N SER A 64 -14.98 -23.63 2.90
CA SER A 64 -14.86 -22.51 3.82
C SER A 64 -14.04 -22.83 5.06
N GLN A 65 -13.66 -21.77 5.78
CA GLN A 65 -12.97 -21.83 7.06
C GLN A 65 -13.48 -20.70 7.95
N GLU A 66 -13.95 -21.07 9.15
CA GLU A 66 -14.19 -20.10 10.22
C GLU A 66 -12.85 -19.58 10.75
N ILE A 67 -12.77 -18.28 10.95
CA ILE A 67 -11.56 -17.57 11.38
C ILE A 67 -11.91 -16.74 12.60
N ASN A 68 -11.14 -16.93 13.68
CA ASN A 68 -11.26 -16.18 14.93
C ASN A 68 -9.86 -15.82 15.43
N VAL A 69 -9.57 -14.52 15.51
CA VAL A 69 -8.22 -14.00 15.81
C VAL A 69 -8.32 -12.92 16.87
N SER A 70 -7.44 -12.96 17.88
CA SER A 70 -7.34 -11.86 18.84
C SER A 70 -6.66 -10.66 18.19
N VAL A 71 -7.31 -9.50 18.25
CA VAL A 71 -6.79 -8.23 17.73
C VAL A 71 -6.34 -7.26 18.83
N LYS A 72 -6.23 -7.75 20.08
CA LYS A 72 -5.84 -6.94 21.24
C LYS A 72 -4.50 -6.24 21.03
N GLY A 73 -4.49 -4.94 21.31
CA GLY A 73 -3.33 -4.06 21.13
C GLY A 73 -2.96 -3.80 19.66
N GLY A 74 -3.77 -4.28 18.71
CA GLY A 74 -3.61 -3.97 17.29
C GLY A 74 -3.95 -2.52 16.99
N LYS A 75 -3.27 -1.98 15.97
CA LYS A 75 -3.55 -0.65 15.39
C LYS A 75 -4.10 -0.77 13.98
N ARG A 76 -3.74 -1.83 13.26
CA ARG A 76 -4.30 -2.16 11.93
C ARG A 76 -4.58 -3.64 11.83
N LEU A 77 -5.60 -3.97 11.04
CA LEU A 77 -5.96 -5.33 10.65
C LEU A 77 -5.71 -5.47 9.15
N ALA A 78 -4.88 -6.44 8.76
CA ALA A 78 -4.67 -6.82 7.37
C ALA A 78 -5.29 -8.19 7.11
N LEU A 79 -6.24 -8.23 6.20
CA LEU A 79 -6.82 -9.45 5.63
C LEU A 79 -6.11 -9.73 4.30
N PHE A 80 -5.63 -10.96 4.10
CA PHE A 80 -4.97 -11.32 2.86
C PHE A 80 -5.37 -12.70 2.38
N VAL A 81 -5.42 -12.88 1.06
CA VAL A 81 -5.65 -14.17 0.41
C VAL A 81 -4.44 -14.49 -0.45
N ARG A 82 -3.84 -15.66 -0.27
CA ARG A 82 -2.73 -16.17 -1.09
C ARG A 82 -3.20 -17.34 -1.94
N ASP A 83 -2.50 -17.55 -3.04
CA ASP A 83 -2.54 -18.78 -3.83
C ASP A 83 -2.22 -20.00 -2.93
N GLY A 84 -2.99 -21.08 -3.10
CA GLY A 84 -2.83 -22.35 -2.41
C GLY A 84 -1.66 -23.20 -2.91
N GLY A 85 -1.01 -22.79 -4.00
CA GLY A 85 0.25 -23.35 -4.52
C GLY A 85 0.16 -23.93 -5.92
N ASP A 86 -0.96 -23.77 -6.62
CA ASP A 86 -1.20 -24.22 -7.99
C ASP A 86 -1.36 -23.07 -9.00
N GLY A 87 -1.05 -21.85 -8.56
CA GLY A 87 -1.25 -20.63 -9.34
C GLY A 87 -2.61 -20.03 -9.05
N PHE A 88 -2.75 -18.73 -9.26
CA PHE A 88 -3.89 -17.98 -8.76
C PHE A 88 -5.15 -18.05 -9.64
N GLU A 89 -5.25 -19.01 -10.57
CA GLU A 89 -6.39 -19.07 -11.49
C GLU A 89 -7.67 -19.53 -10.75
N ASN A 90 -8.77 -18.79 -10.90
CA ASN A 90 -10.06 -19.07 -10.25
C ASN A 90 -10.06 -18.98 -8.71
N ASP A 91 -9.09 -18.26 -8.14
CA ASP A 91 -8.97 -18.03 -6.70
C ASP A 91 -9.92 -16.92 -6.21
N HIS A 92 -11.19 -17.01 -6.60
CA HIS A 92 -12.23 -16.12 -6.10
C HIS A 92 -12.53 -16.47 -4.66
N ALA A 93 -12.30 -15.51 -3.78
CA ALA A 93 -12.44 -15.65 -2.34
C ALA A 93 -13.39 -14.59 -1.78
N VAL A 94 -14.05 -14.92 -0.69
CA VAL A 94 -14.96 -14.02 0.02
C VAL A 94 -14.64 -14.06 1.50
N TRP A 95 -14.52 -12.90 2.12
CA TRP A 95 -14.59 -12.73 3.57
C TRP A 95 -16.05 -12.49 3.94
N VAL A 96 -16.75 -13.52 4.41
CA VAL A 96 -18.17 -13.47 4.79
C VAL A 96 -18.29 -12.94 6.22
N GLU A 97 -19.21 -11.99 6.42
CA GLU A 97 -19.51 -11.31 7.69
C GLU A 97 -18.27 -10.91 8.53
N PRO A 98 -17.27 -10.23 7.94
CA PRO A 98 -16.05 -9.88 8.65
C PRO A 98 -16.34 -8.83 9.74
N THR A 99 -16.17 -9.23 11.00
CA THR A 99 -16.67 -8.48 12.16
C THR A 99 -15.60 -8.34 13.24
N LEU A 100 -15.44 -7.11 13.74
CA LEU A 100 -14.66 -6.78 14.92
C LEU A 100 -15.57 -6.78 16.15
N HIS A 101 -15.02 -7.22 17.28
CA HIS A 101 -15.71 -7.32 18.56
C HIS A 101 -14.94 -6.52 19.61
N ASP A 102 -15.64 -5.68 20.37
CA ASP A 102 -15.11 -4.98 21.54
C ASP A 102 -16.07 -5.11 22.74
N ALA A 103 -15.78 -4.44 23.85
CA ALA A 103 -16.64 -4.45 25.04
C ALA A 103 -18.00 -3.76 24.84
N LYS A 104 -18.18 -2.97 23.77
CA LYS A 104 -19.39 -2.20 23.45
C LYS A 104 -20.28 -2.93 22.43
N GLY A 105 -19.72 -3.85 21.64
CA GLY A 105 -20.47 -4.68 20.70
C GLY A 105 -19.66 -5.04 19.45
N GLU A 106 -20.36 -5.12 18.33
CA GLU A 106 -19.84 -5.57 17.04
C GLU A 106 -19.71 -4.42 16.04
N MET A 107 -18.66 -4.47 15.23
CA MET A 107 -18.41 -3.55 14.11
C MET A 107 -18.10 -4.35 12.85
N LYS A 108 -18.94 -4.22 11.84
CA LYS A 108 -18.74 -4.91 10.56
C LYS A 108 -17.71 -4.17 9.71
N LEU A 109 -16.76 -4.89 9.14
CA LEU A 109 -15.78 -4.28 8.22
C LEU A 109 -16.44 -3.80 6.92
N THR A 110 -17.62 -4.33 6.57
CA THR A 110 -18.45 -3.88 5.43
C THR A 110 -19.06 -2.49 5.62
N ASP A 111 -19.08 -1.96 6.85
CA ASP A 111 -19.47 -0.59 7.17
C ASP A 111 -18.26 0.35 7.33
N MET A 112 -17.04 -0.18 7.21
CA MET A 112 -15.79 0.56 7.42
C MET A 112 -15.09 0.90 6.10
N THR A 113 -14.35 2.01 6.12
CA THR A 113 -13.46 2.37 5.02
C THR A 113 -12.09 1.73 5.26
N TRP A 114 -11.64 0.86 4.35
CA TRP A 114 -10.27 0.38 4.35
C TRP A 114 -9.28 1.51 4.02
N ILE A 115 -8.05 1.41 4.52
CA ILE A 115 -6.96 2.33 4.16
C ILE A 115 -6.19 1.87 2.92
N HIS A 116 -6.32 0.59 2.57
CA HIS A 116 -5.70 -0.04 1.40
C HIS A 116 -6.48 -1.28 0.99
N ALA A 117 -6.63 -1.52 -0.31
CA ALA A 117 -7.22 -2.74 -0.85
C ALA A 117 -6.73 -3.01 -2.28
N ASP A 118 -6.21 -4.21 -2.54
CA ASP A 118 -5.83 -4.68 -3.87
C ASP A 118 -6.03 -6.19 -4.03
N SER A 119 -6.11 -6.65 -5.28
CA SER A 119 -6.20 -8.06 -5.63
C SER A 119 -5.50 -8.33 -6.96
N GLY A 120 -5.05 -9.58 -7.16
CA GLY A 120 -4.35 -10.01 -8.37
C GLY A 120 -5.21 -9.95 -9.62
N TRP A 121 -6.53 -10.11 -9.46
CA TRP A 121 -7.52 -9.89 -10.49
C TRP A 121 -8.69 -9.06 -9.95
N GLY A 122 -9.24 -8.17 -10.79
CA GLY A 122 -10.35 -7.31 -10.40
C GLY A 122 -9.97 -6.34 -9.27
N ALA A 123 -10.87 -6.15 -8.31
CA ALA A 123 -10.60 -5.38 -7.09
C ALA A 123 -11.39 -5.95 -5.91
N PRO A 124 -10.94 -5.81 -4.65
CA PRO A 124 -11.77 -6.09 -3.49
C PRO A 124 -13.03 -5.19 -3.47
N ARG A 125 -14.20 -5.76 -3.16
CA ARG A 125 -15.48 -5.01 -3.15
C ARG A 125 -16.38 -5.44 -2.00
N ILE A 126 -17.04 -4.46 -1.38
CA ILE A 126 -18.08 -4.70 -0.36
C ILE A 126 -19.35 -5.19 -1.06
N ASN A 127 -19.89 -6.32 -0.58
CA ASN A 127 -21.13 -6.96 -1.04
C ASN A 127 -21.18 -7.25 -2.55
N ARG A 128 -20.01 -7.34 -3.18
CA ARG A 128 -19.84 -7.70 -4.59
C ARG A 128 -18.61 -8.59 -4.76
N THR A 129 -18.60 -9.41 -5.80
CA THR A 129 -17.42 -10.18 -6.20
C THR A 129 -16.30 -9.26 -6.70
N CYS A 130 -15.09 -9.79 -6.89
CA CYS A 130 -13.97 -9.00 -7.42
C CYS A 130 -14.21 -8.42 -8.83
N GLU A 131 -15.13 -9.04 -9.58
CA GLU A 131 -15.58 -8.67 -10.93
C GLU A 131 -16.86 -7.81 -10.92
N ASP A 132 -17.21 -7.26 -9.76
CA ASP A 132 -18.34 -6.36 -9.60
C ASP A 132 -19.70 -7.01 -9.89
N GLN A 133 -19.88 -8.27 -9.51
CA GLN A 133 -21.18 -8.98 -9.55
C GLN A 133 -21.79 -9.07 -8.15
N PRO A 134 -23.11 -9.33 -7.99
CA PRO A 134 -23.71 -9.62 -6.69
C PRO A 134 -22.93 -10.70 -5.94
N LEU A 135 -22.71 -10.50 -4.65
CA LEU A 135 -21.97 -11.44 -3.82
C LEU A 135 -22.88 -12.57 -3.34
N GLU A 136 -22.57 -13.78 -3.76
CA GLU A 136 -23.33 -14.99 -3.41
C GLU A 136 -22.37 -16.13 -3.04
N VAL A 137 -22.79 -16.94 -2.07
CA VAL A 137 -22.17 -18.23 -1.72
C VAL A 137 -23.25 -19.30 -1.88
N ASP A 138 -22.96 -20.34 -2.66
CA ASP A 138 -23.90 -21.42 -2.99
C ASP A 138 -25.30 -20.93 -3.44
N GLY A 139 -25.31 -19.85 -4.23
CA GLY A 139 -26.53 -19.24 -4.78
C GLY A 139 -27.36 -18.46 -3.76
N LYS A 140 -26.81 -18.17 -2.58
CA LYS A 140 -27.43 -17.33 -1.55
C LYS A 140 -26.67 -16.01 -1.45
N PRO A 141 -27.37 -14.86 -1.44
CA PRO A 141 -26.74 -13.58 -1.14
C PRO A 141 -26.06 -13.62 0.22
N VAL A 142 -24.83 -13.10 0.29
CA VAL A 142 -24.09 -12.95 1.55
C VAL A 142 -23.58 -11.52 1.71
N GLU A 143 -23.45 -11.07 2.95
CA GLU A 143 -22.73 -9.84 3.28
C GLU A 143 -21.25 -10.16 3.44
N GLY A 144 -20.38 -9.36 2.84
CA GLY A 144 -18.95 -9.62 2.93
C GLY A 144 -18.11 -8.80 1.96
N ILE A 145 -16.85 -9.22 1.82
CA ILE A 145 -15.88 -8.58 0.92
C ILE A 145 -15.40 -9.63 -0.09
N GLY A 146 -15.81 -9.48 -1.35
CA GLY A 146 -15.34 -10.33 -2.43
C GLY A 146 -13.98 -9.88 -2.95
N THR A 147 -13.08 -10.83 -3.19
CA THR A 147 -11.70 -10.58 -3.63
C THR A 147 -11.18 -11.74 -4.50
N HIS A 148 -9.92 -11.65 -4.92
CA HIS A 148 -9.22 -12.69 -5.68
C HIS A 148 -7.78 -12.80 -5.22
N SER A 149 -7.21 -14.01 -5.12
CA SER A 149 -5.80 -14.14 -4.77
C SER A 149 -4.88 -13.57 -5.87
N GLN A 150 -3.68 -13.08 -5.58
CA GLN A 150 -3.24 -12.62 -4.26
C GLN A 150 -3.98 -11.33 -3.90
N SER A 151 -4.43 -11.17 -2.65
CA SER A 151 -5.07 -9.92 -2.21
C SER A 151 -4.62 -9.47 -0.83
N MET A 152 -4.79 -8.17 -0.60
CA MET A 152 -4.56 -7.53 0.69
C MET A 152 -5.61 -6.43 0.90
N ILE A 153 -6.19 -6.40 2.09
CA ILE A 153 -7.18 -5.41 2.52
C ILE A 153 -6.81 -4.98 3.93
N VAL A 154 -6.58 -3.68 4.14
CA VAL A 154 -6.08 -3.15 5.41
C VAL A 154 -7.08 -2.16 5.99
N PHE A 155 -7.39 -2.32 7.27
CA PHE A 155 -8.24 -1.42 8.05
C PHE A 155 -7.46 -0.83 9.21
N ASP A 156 -7.77 0.41 9.58
CA ASP A 156 -7.42 0.93 10.90
C ASP A 156 -8.28 0.19 11.94
N LEU A 157 -7.63 -0.27 13.01
CA LEU A 157 -8.30 -0.98 14.10
C LEU A 157 -8.77 0.05 15.15
N PRO A 158 -10.07 0.15 15.45
CA PRO A 158 -10.55 0.99 16.53
C PRO A 158 -9.94 0.58 17.87
N GLU A 159 -9.66 1.57 18.73
CA GLU A 159 -9.14 1.32 20.07
C GLU A 159 -10.12 0.48 20.89
N GLY A 160 -9.61 -0.55 21.56
CA GLY A 160 -10.40 -1.43 22.42
C GLY A 160 -10.96 -2.68 21.74
N CYS A 161 -10.74 -2.87 20.44
CA CYS A 161 -11.08 -4.12 19.77
C CYS A 161 -10.34 -5.32 20.39
N GLU A 162 -11.06 -6.42 20.57
CA GLU A 162 -10.58 -7.62 21.24
C GLU A 162 -10.40 -8.80 20.28
N THR A 163 -11.38 -9.00 19.41
CA THR A 163 -11.46 -10.17 18.53
C THR A 163 -11.93 -9.78 17.14
N PHE A 164 -11.41 -10.45 16.12
CA PHE A 164 -11.92 -10.42 14.75
C PHE A 164 -12.46 -11.80 14.39
N THR A 165 -13.65 -11.85 13.77
CA THR A 165 -14.28 -13.08 13.27
C THR A 165 -14.75 -12.93 11.84
N THR A 166 -14.67 -14.00 11.07
CA THR A 166 -15.18 -14.07 9.69
C THR A 166 -15.23 -15.52 9.23
N GLU A 167 -15.98 -15.81 8.17
CA GLU A 167 -15.85 -17.05 7.41
C GLU A 167 -15.17 -16.75 6.06
N GLY A 168 -14.01 -17.36 5.81
CA GLY A 168 -13.35 -17.30 4.50
C GLY A 168 -13.92 -18.38 3.59
N VAL A 169 -14.43 -18.00 2.41
CA VAL A 169 -15.08 -18.93 1.45
C VAL A 169 -14.42 -18.84 0.08
N VAL A 170 -14.12 -20.00 -0.52
CA VAL A 170 -13.73 -20.11 -1.93
C VAL A 170 -14.99 -20.23 -2.79
N THR A 171 -15.18 -19.32 -3.75
CA THR A 171 -16.43 -19.24 -4.54
C THR A 171 -16.32 -19.80 -5.95
N ARG A 172 -15.12 -20.25 -6.32
CA ARG A 172 -14.84 -20.96 -7.58
C ARG A 172 -13.94 -22.17 -7.32
N ASP A 173 -13.46 -22.78 -8.38
CA ASP A 173 -12.77 -24.07 -8.35
C ASP A 173 -11.23 -23.91 -8.16
N GLY A 174 -10.78 -22.77 -7.62
CA GLY A 174 -9.38 -22.49 -7.28
C GLY A 174 -8.94 -22.99 -5.90
N SER A 175 -7.76 -22.57 -5.46
CA SER A 175 -7.17 -22.96 -4.18
C SER A 175 -6.49 -21.78 -3.48
N VAL A 176 -6.82 -21.53 -2.21
CA VAL A 176 -6.34 -20.34 -1.49
C VAL A 176 -5.93 -20.64 -0.06
N VAL A 177 -5.16 -19.70 0.50
CA VAL A 177 -4.91 -19.57 1.94
C VAL A 177 -5.43 -18.20 2.40
N PHE A 178 -6.36 -18.20 3.35
CA PHE A 178 -6.81 -17.00 4.04
C PHE A 178 -5.86 -16.69 5.19
N GLY A 179 -5.48 -15.43 5.35
CA GLY A 179 -4.65 -15.01 6.46
C GLY A 179 -5.06 -13.67 7.05
N VAL A 180 -4.73 -13.52 8.33
CA VAL A 180 -5.01 -12.34 9.14
C VAL A 180 -3.74 -11.92 9.84
N LEU A 181 -3.39 -10.64 9.71
CA LEU A 181 -2.24 -10.04 10.38
C LEU A 181 -2.69 -8.81 11.19
N VAL A 182 -2.33 -8.78 12.47
CA VAL A 182 -2.62 -7.71 13.42
C VAL A 182 -1.35 -6.90 13.64
N VAL A 183 -1.34 -5.70 13.07
CA VAL A 183 -0.19 -4.80 13.16
C VAL A 183 -0.28 -4.04 14.48
N ARG A 184 0.60 -4.36 15.42
CA ARG A 184 0.69 -3.72 16.75
C ARG A 184 1.68 -2.56 16.71
N ASP A 185 2.81 -2.78 16.04
CA ASP A 185 3.80 -1.76 15.74
C ASP A 185 3.49 -1.11 14.39
N ALA A 186 2.33 -0.45 14.28
CA ALA A 186 2.14 0.47 13.18
C ALA A 186 3.07 1.66 13.45
N GLU A 187 4.24 1.70 12.78
CA GLU A 187 4.86 2.98 12.47
C GLU A 187 3.73 3.80 11.82
N ASP A 188 3.38 4.90 12.45
CA ASP A 188 2.37 5.81 11.96
C ASP A 188 2.92 6.39 10.66
N THR A 189 2.59 5.76 9.54
CA THR A 189 3.02 6.23 8.22
C THR A 189 2.28 7.52 7.94
N ALA A 190 2.86 8.62 8.41
CA ALA A 190 2.29 9.95 8.26
C ALA A 190 1.92 10.20 6.80
N ASP A 191 0.76 10.84 6.60
CA ASP A 191 0.18 11.17 5.28
C ASP A 191 1.13 11.98 4.41
N GLU A 192 2.10 12.64 5.02
CA GLU A 192 3.20 13.28 4.34
C GLU A 192 4.49 13.04 5.11
N THR A 193 5.60 13.08 4.39
CA THR A 193 6.92 13.05 5.02
C THR A 193 7.91 13.83 4.19
N GLU A 194 9.01 14.22 4.82
CA GLU A 194 10.09 14.88 4.14
C GLU A 194 10.90 13.88 3.30
N VAL A 195 10.99 14.13 1.99
CA VAL A 195 11.96 13.48 1.12
C VAL A 195 13.11 14.45 0.90
N LYS A 196 14.31 14.04 1.28
CA LYS A 196 15.52 14.88 1.22
C LYS A 196 16.64 14.22 0.40
N PHE A 197 17.52 15.05 -0.12
CA PHE A 197 18.76 14.61 -0.76
C PHE A 197 19.89 15.61 -0.51
N ASP A 198 21.11 15.10 -0.47
CA ASP A 198 22.30 15.95 -0.38
C ASP A 198 22.78 16.31 -1.78
N PHE A 199 23.25 17.53 -1.96
CA PHE A 199 23.77 18.03 -3.23
C PHE A 199 24.99 17.24 -3.69
N SER A 200 25.82 16.76 -2.75
CA SER A 200 26.95 15.88 -3.04
C SER A 200 26.52 14.61 -3.77
N ASP A 201 25.36 14.05 -3.43
CA ASP A 201 24.86 12.79 -3.99
C ASP A 201 24.45 12.92 -5.44
N ILE A 202 24.20 14.16 -5.90
CA ILE A 202 23.93 14.50 -7.30
C ILE A 202 25.10 15.22 -7.98
N GLY A 203 26.27 15.25 -7.35
CA GLY A 203 27.50 15.82 -7.90
C GLY A 203 27.58 17.35 -7.87
N ILE A 204 26.77 18.01 -7.03
CA ILE A 204 26.84 19.46 -6.77
C ILE A 204 27.56 19.70 -5.43
N ARG A 205 28.41 20.72 -5.38
CA ARG A 205 29.08 21.17 -4.15
C ARG A 205 28.65 22.59 -3.82
N GLY A 206 28.53 22.90 -2.53
CA GLY A 206 28.20 24.24 -2.06
C GLY A 206 26.71 24.57 -2.16
N ARG A 207 26.40 25.79 -2.62
CA ARG A 207 25.03 26.31 -2.67
C ARG A 207 24.39 26.06 -4.04
N ALA A 208 23.07 25.88 -4.06
CA ALA A 208 22.32 25.76 -5.31
C ALA A 208 20.97 26.46 -5.22
N LYS A 209 20.51 26.98 -6.36
CA LYS A 209 19.12 27.42 -6.54
C LYS A 209 18.25 26.20 -6.82
N VAL A 210 17.07 26.16 -6.21
CA VAL A 210 16.09 25.08 -6.38
C VAL A 210 14.82 25.66 -7.00
N ARG A 211 14.35 25.05 -8.09
CA ARG A 211 13.11 25.42 -8.78
C ARG A 211 12.18 24.23 -8.88
N ASP A 212 10.92 24.41 -8.49
CA ASP A 212 9.84 23.46 -8.76
C ASP A 212 9.39 23.58 -10.22
N LEU A 213 9.56 22.52 -11.00
CA LEU A 213 9.24 22.50 -12.42
C LEU A 213 7.74 22.34 -12.69
N TRP A 214 6.99 21.67 -11.81
CA TRP A 214 5.54 21.52 -11.97
C TRP A 214 4.80 22.80 -11.55
N LYS A 215 5.19 23.41 -10.43
CA LYS A 215 4.63 24.69 -9.97
C LYS A 215 5.25 25.91 -10.67
N ARG A 216 6.29 25.71 -11.49
CA ARG A 216 7.06 26.76 -12.19
C ARG A 216 7.55 27.86 -11.24
N LYS A 217 7.92 27.49 -10.01
CA LYS A 217 8.23 28.42 -8.91
C LYS A 217 9.67 28.22 -8.44
N ASP A 218 10.40 29.33 -8.30
CA ASP A 218 11.70 29.31 -7.62
C ASP A 218 11.47 29.20 -6.11
N LEU A 219 12.09 28.20 -5.50
CA LEU A 219 11.92 27.89 -4.07
C LEU A 219 12.97 28.58 -3.21
N GLY A 220 14.08 29.03 -3.79
CA GLY A 220 15.14 29.76 -3.11
C GLY A 220 16.53 29.21 -3.41
N THR A 221 17.49 29.62 -2.58
CA THR A 221 18.86 29.11 -2.57
C THR A 221 19.09 28.33 -1.28
N PHE A 222 19.66 27.14 -1.41
CA PHE A 222 19.92 26.23 -0.30
C PHE A 222 21.39 25.83 -0.30
N GLU A 223 21.86 25.30 0.82
CA GLU A 223 23.24 24.87 1.03
C GLU A 223 23.27 23.40 1.46
N ALA A 224 24.19 22.64 0.88
CA ALA A 224 24.45 21.21 1.14
C ALA A 224 23.32 20.23 0.80
N SER A 225 22.05 20.54 1.06
CA SER A 225 20.92 19.64 0.84
C SER A 225 19.62 20.39 0.52
N PHE A 226 18.62 19.64 0.07
CA PHE A 226 17.25 20.13 -0.05
C PHE A 226 16.27 19.02 0.32
N GLY A 227 15.27 19.39 1.13
CA GLY A 227 14.17 18.54 1.54
C GLY A 227 12.83 19.14 1.18
N ARG A 228 11.84 18.28 0.96
CA ARG A 228 10.46 18.71 0.79
C ARG A 228 9.50 17.69 1.39
N THR A 229 8.50 18.19 2.10
CA THR A 229 7.34 17.41 2.51
C THR A 229 6.51 17.02 1.28
N ILE A 230 6.35 15.71 1.08
CA ILE A 230 5.61 15.12 -0.03
C ILE A 230 4.50 14.23 0.55
N PRO A 231 3.23 14.45 0.16
CA PRO A 231 2.13 13.56 0.52
C PRO A 231 2.41 12.12 0.09
N MET A 232 1.80 11.15 0.75
CA MET A 232 1.84 9.73 0.39
C MET A 232 1.36 9.56 -1.07
N HIS A 233 2.07 8.71 -1.83
CA HIS A 233 1.95 8.57 -3.28
C HIS A 233 2.23 9.85 -4.10
N GLY A 234 2.67 10.92 -3.44
CA GLY A 234 3.01 12.18 -4.04
C GLY A 234 4.41 12.18 -4.64
N ALA A 235 4.67 13.20 -5.46
CA ALA A 235 5.96 13.43 -6.06
C ALA A 235 6.27 14.92 -6.18
N ALA A 236 7.54 15.23 -6.46
CA ALA A 236 7.98 16.55 -6.88
C ALA A 236 9.07 16.44 -7.95
N LEU A 237 9.08 17.38 -8.89
CA LEU A 237 10.12 17.49 -9.92
C LEU A 237 10.82 18.84 -9.84
N LEU A 238 12.13 18.81 -9.65
CA LEU A 238 12.97 19.96 -9.36
C LEU A 238 14.07 20.15 -10.40
N ARG A 239 14.47 21.40 -10.63
CA ARG A 239 15.74 21.77 -11.27
C ARG A 239 16.66 22.40 -10.22
N ILE A 240 17.87 21.86 -10.12
CA ILE A 240 18.90 22.27 -9.17
C ILE A 240 20.02 22.94 -9.95
N SER A 241 20.25 24.22 -9.68
CA SER A 241 21.24 25.04 -10.37
C SER A 241 22.36 25.43 -9.42
N PRO A 242 23.57 24.85 -9.56
CA PRO A 242 24.69 25.16 -8.68
C PRO A 242 25.06 26.65 -8.78
N LEU A 243 25.26 27.28 -7.63
CA LEU A 243 25.86 28.61 -7.55
C LEU A 243 27.38 28.42 -7.47
N ARG A 244 28.11 29.26 -8.20
CA ARG A 244 29.57 29.27 -8.15
C ARG A 244 30.09 29.45 -6.73
#